data_AF-A0A1B6FHY2-F1
#
_entry.id   AF-A0A1B6FHY2-F1
#
_cell.length_a   1.000
_cell.length_b   1.000
_cell.length_c   1.000
_cell.angle_alpha   90.00
_cell.angle_beta   90.00
_cell.angle_gamma   90.00
#
_symmetry.space_group_name_H-M   'P 1'
#
loop_
_entity.id
_entity.type
_entity.pdbx_description
1 polymer ?
#
loop_
_entity_poly.entity_id
_entity_poly.type
_entity_poly.pdbx_seq_one_letter_code
_entity_poly.pdbx_strand_id
1 'polypeptide(L)'
;EPFSILHRSQKLYLQWLVDMYVRIEGTRLDFIRKQQSQLRADLYLNITDYVNRRAREENVQIGRQVILPSSFIGSPRNMNQNYLDAMAIVQKFGKPSLFVTMTCNPKWPEIIDNLTIGESVHYRP
;
A
#
# COMPACT_ATOMS: atom_id res chain seq x y z
N GLU A 1 -31.65 4.87 10.66
CA GLU A 1 -31.03 3.89 9.75
C GLU A 1 -30.65 2.61 10.51
N PRO A 2 -31.14 1.42 10.11
CA PRO A 2 -30.72 0.17 10.74
C PRO A 2 -29.26 -0.11 10.39
N PHE A 3 -28.36 0.09 11.35
CA PHE A 3 -26.93 -0.14 11.19
C PHE A 3 -26.66 -1.61 10.79
N SER A 4 -25.85 -1.80 9.74
CA SER A 4 -25.48 -3.12 9.20
C SER A 4 -24.92 -4.03 10.31
N ILE A 5 -25.38 -5.27 10.34
CA ILE A 5 -24.97 -6.29 11.33
C ILE A 5 -23.45 -6.49 11.32
N LEU A 6 -22.83 -6.35 10.14
CA LEU A 6 -21.38 -6.49 10.00
C LEU A 6 -20.62 -5.45 10.82
N HIS A 7 -21.01 -4.17 10.76
CA HIS A 7 -20.34 -3.11 11.52
C HIS A 7 -20.52 -3.25 13.04
N ARG A 8 -21.60 -3.90 13.50
CA ARG A 8 -21.80 -4.19 14.93
C ARG A 8 -20.92 -5.32 15.47
N SER A 9 -20.31 -6.12 14.61
CA SER A 9 -19.39 -7.18 15.05
C SER A 9 -18.00 -6.65 15.47
N GLN A 10 -17.79 -5.33 15.43
CA GLN A 10 -16.64 -4.61 15.98
C GLN A 10 -15.30 -5.27 15.57
N LYS A 11 -14.61 -5.90 16.53
CA LYS A 11 -13.31 -6.56 16.34
C LYS A 11 -13.34 -7.64 15.25
N LEU A 12 -14.41 -8.43 15.17
CA LEU A 12 -14.50 -9.51 14.19
C LEU A 12 -14.54 -8.96 12.75
N TYR A 13 -15.26 -7.87 12.54
CA TYR A 13 -15.31 -7.18 11.25
C TYR A 13 -13.93 -6.64 10.83
N LEU A 14 -13.23 -5.98 11.75
CA LEU A 14 -11.89 -5.44 11.46
C LEU A 14 -10.89 -6.57 11.14
N GLN A 15 -10.94 -7.68 11.88
CA GLN A 15 -10.10 -8.84 11.59
C GLN A 15 -10.41 -9.42 10.21
N TRP A 16 -11.69 -9.58 9.88
CA TRP A 16 -12.11 -10.05 8.55
C TRP A 16 -11.66 -9.12 7.44
N LEU A 17 -11.77 -7.80 7.63
CA LEU A 17 -11.34 -6.81 6.64
C LEU A 17 -9.82 -6.89 6.37
N VAL A 18 -9.02 -6.99 7.43
CA VAL A 18 -7.56 -7.16 7.30
C VAL A 18 -7.22 -8.48 6.62
N ASP A 19 -7.87 -9.58 7.00
CA ASP A 19 -7.63 -10.89 6.40
C ASP A 19 -7.97 -10.91 4.90
N MET A 20 -9.12 -10.33 4.51
CA MET A 20 -9.50 -10.20 3.11
C MET A 20 -8.52 -9.33 2.33
N TYR A 21 -8.08 -8.21 2.90
CA TYR A 21 -7.06 -7.35 2.28
C TYR A 21 -5.76 -8.12 2.05
N VAL A 22 -5.23 -8.82 3.06
CA VAL A 22 -4.01 -9.61 2.94
C VAL A 22 -4.15 -10.70 1.88
N ARG A 23 -5.31 -11.35 1.79
CA ARG A 23 -5.58 -12.38 0.78
C ARG A 23 -5.59 -11.82 -0.65
N ILE A 24 -6.21 -10.65 -0.83
CA ILE A 24 -6.26 -9.96 -2.13
C ILE A 24 -4.85 -9.51 -2.53
N GLU A 25 -4.12 -8.86 -1.62
CA GLU A 25 -2.75 -8.41 -1.88
C GLU A 25 -1.79 -9.57 -2.13
N GLY A 26 -1.93 -10.68 -1.40
CA GLY A 26 -1.19 -11.91 -1.65
C GLY A 26 -1.44 -12.44 -3.07
N THR A 27 -2.69 -12.45 -3.51
CA THR A 27 -3.06 -12.87 -4.87
C THR A 27 -2.47 -11.94 -5.93
N ARG A 28 -2.50 -10.62 -5.70
CA ARG A 28 -1.88 -9.62 -6.60
C ARG A 28 -0.37 -9.79 -6.70
N LEU A 29 0.31 -9.99 -5.58
CA LEU A 29 1.76 -10.23 -5.54
C LEU A 29 2.13 -11.54 -6.23
N ASP A 30 1.35 -12.59 -6.04
CA ASP A 30 1.56 -13.86 -6.73
C ASP A 30 1.37 -13.73 -8.24
N PHE A 31 0.38 -12.96 -8.68
CA PHE A 31 0.22 -12.63 -10.09
C PHE A 31 1.45 -11.90 -10.63
N ILE A 32 1.92 -10.85 -9.95
CA ILE A 32 3.12 -10.10 -10.35
C ILE A 32 4.32 -11.03 -10.44
N ARG A 33 4.52 -11.90 -9.44
CA ARG A 33 5.62 -12.86 -9.40
C ARG A 33 5.59 -13.85 -10.57
N LYS A 34 4.42 -14.40 -10.89
CA LYS A 34 4.25 -15.44 -11.93
C LYS A 34 4.27 -14.85 -13.34
N GLN A 35 3.69 -13.67 -13.54
CA GLN A 35 3.44 -13.09 -14.85
C GLN A 35 4.45 -12.01 -15.28
N GLN A 36 5.70 -12.13 -14.83
CA GLN A 36 6.75 -11.15 -15.12
C GLN A 36 7.00 -10.94 -16.62
N SER A 37 6.81 -11.95 -17.47
CA SER A 37 7.02 -11.80 -18.92
C SER A 37 5.94 -11.01 -19.66
N GLN A 38 4.70 -10.97 -19.13
CA GLN A 38 3.62 -10.15 -19.74
C GLN A 38 3.58 -8.75 -19.17
N LEU A 39 3.94 -8.60 -17.90
CA LEU A 39 4.38 -7.31 -17.40
C LEU A 39 5.58 -6.92 -18.27
N ARG A 40 5.73 -5.66 -18.67
CA ARG A 40 6.84 -5.21 -19.54
C ARG A 40 8.22 -5.29 -18.85
N ALA A 41 8.52 -6.38 -18.16
CA ALA A 41 9.78 -6.67 -17.49
C ALA A 41 10.92 -6.83 -18.48
N ASP A 42 10.62 -7.14 -19.76
CA ASP A 42 11.59 -7.21 -20.84
C ASP A 42 12.39 -5.91 -21.00
N LEU A 43 11.79 -4.76 -20.69
CA LEU A 43 12.48 -3.46 -20.68
C LEU A 43 13.65 -3.42 -19.68
N TYR A 44 13.63 -4.29 -18.68
CA TYR A 44 14.59 -4.33 -17.58
C TYR A 44 15.55 -5.52 -17.65
N LEU A 45 15.57 -6.27 -18.76
CA LEU A 45 16.53 -7.37 -18.98
C LEU A 45 17.98 -6.94 -18.75
N ASN A 46 18.34 -5.74 -19.23
CA ASN A 46 19.67 -5.18 -19.03
C ASN A 46 20.02 -4.99 -17.54
N ILE A 47 19.04 -4.60 -16.73
CA ILE A 47 19.23 -4.40 -15.28
C ILE A 47 19.36 -5.76 -14.59
N THR A 48 18.51 -6.73 -14.95
CA THR A 48 18.57 -8.08 -14.38
C THR A 48 19.89 -8.76 -14.73
N ASP A 49 20.38 -8.59 -15.96
CA ASP A 49 21.66 -9.15 -16.43
C ASP A 49 22.85 -8.53 -15.72
N TYR A 50 22.85 -7.21 -15.51
CA TYR A 50 23.88 -6.52 -14.73
C TYR A 50 23.94 -7.05 -13.29
N VAL A 51 22.79 -7.19 -12.62
CA VAL A 51 22.73 -7.72 -11.25
C VAL A 51 23.21 -9.17 -11.21
N ASN A 52 22.82 -10.00 -12.19
CA ASN A 52 23.26 -11.39 -12.31
C ASN A 52 24.76 -11.53 -12.57
N ARG A 53 25.37 -10.60 -13.30
CA ARG A 53 26.81 -10.57 -13.51
C ARG A 53 27.54 -10.23 -12.21
N ARG A 54 27.10 -9.19 -11.52
CA ARG A 54 27.72 -8.75 -10.26
C ARG A 54 27.67 -9.83 -9.18
N ALA A 55 26.54 -10.52 -9.03
CA ALA A 55 26.47 -11.57 -8.02
C ALA A 55 27.33 -12.79 -8.35
N ARG A 56 27.57 -13.07 -9.65
CA ARG A 56 28.55 -14.08 -10.06
C ARG A 56 29.97 -13.68 -9.66
N GLU A 57 30.32 -12.41 -9.82
CA GLU A 57 31.62 -11.87 -9.39
C GLU A 57 31.78 -11.93 -7.86
N GLU A 58 30.70 -11.71 -7.11
CA GLU A 58 30.69 -11.73 -5.64
C GLU A 58 30.42 -13.13 -5.03
N ASN A 59 30.25 -14.18 -5.85
CA ASN A 59 29.85 -15.54 -5.43
C ASN A 59 28.57 -15.59 -4.56
N VAL A 60 27.62 -14.68 -4.79
CA VAL A 60 26.34 -14.60 -4.07
C VAL A 60 25.25 -15.31 -4.86
N GLN A 61 24.47 -16.18 -4.19
CA GLN A 61 23.27 -16.76 -4.80
C GLN A 61 22.11 -15.77 -4.75
N ILE A 62 21.69 -15.27 -5.92
CA ILE A 62 20.50 -14.44 -6.03
C ILE A 62 19.27 -15.33 -6.13
N GLY A 63 18.23 -15.01 -5.36
CA GLY A 63 16.91 -15.63 -5.52
C GLY A 63 16.20 -15.21 -6.82
N ARG A 64 14.91 -15.53 -6.93
CA ARG A 64 14.09 -15.10 -8.08
C ARG A 64 13.96 -13.57 -8.10
N GLN A 65 14.48 -12.95 -9.14
CA GLN A 65 14.30 -11.51 -9.38
C GLN A 65 12.85 -11.24 -9.81
N VAL A 66 12.18 -10.34 -9.11
CA VAL A 66 10.81 -9.91 -9.40
C VAL A 66 10.78 -8.39 -9.42
N ILE A 67 10.29 -7.81 -10.51
CA ILE A 67 10.16 -6.38 -10.64
C ILE A 67 8.75 -6.00 -10.19
N LEU A 68 8.67 -5.23 -9.11
CA LEU A 68 7.41 -4.65 -8.67
C LEU A 68 7.06 -3.43 -9.54
N PRO A 69 5.83 -3.37 -10.08
CA PRO A 69 5.35 -2.19 -10.80
C PRO A 69 5.08 -1.03 -9.84
N SER A 70 4.98 0.19 -10.39
CA SER A 70 4.60 1.38 -9.60
C SER A 70 3.15 1.34 -9.10
N SER A 71 2.30 0.47 -9.66
CA SER A 71 0.95 0.23 -9.15
C SER A 71 0.93 -0.48 -7.79
N PHE A 72 2.05 -1.09 -7.37
CA PHE A 72 2.14 -1.69 -6.04
C PHE A 72 2.47 -0.61 -5.00
N ILE A 73 1.49 -0.34 -4.13
CA ILE A 73 1.57 0.70 -3.10
C ILE A 73 2.74 0.41 -2.15
N GLY A 74 3.52 1.43 -1.85
CA GLY A 74 4.69 1.32 -0.96
C GLY A 74 5.96 0.77 -1.62
N SER A 75 5.91 0.35 -2.90
CA SER A 75 7.14 0.06 -3.63
C SER A 75 7.99 1.34 -3.84
N PRO A 76 9.32 1.22 -3.98
CA PRO A 76 10.17 2.36 -4.36
C PRO A 76 9.70 3.07 -5.63
N ARG A 77 9.14 2.32 -6.60
CA ARG A 77 8.61 2.89 -7.84
C ARG A 77 7.31 3.66 -7.62
N ASN A 78 6.41 3.15 -6.80
CA ASN A 78 5.19 3.87 -6.40
C ASN A 78 5.55 5.20 -5.72
N MET A 79 6.50 5.18 -4.79
CA MET A 79 6.96 6.40 -4.10
C MET A 79 7.59 7.41 -5.07
N ASN A 80 8.47 6.96 -5.97
CA ASN A 80 9.07 7.82 -6.98
C ASN A 80 8.03 8.40 -7.94
N GLN A 81 7.06 7.60 -8.39
CA GLN A 81 5.99 8.08 -9.26
C GLN A 81 5.13 9.14 -8.55
N ASN A 82 4.71 8.88 -7.31
CA ASN A 82 3.93 9.84 -6.53
C ASN A 82 4.69 11.16 -6.30
N TYR A 83 6.01 11.09 -6.10
CA TYR A 83 6.86 12.29 -5.99
C TYR A 83 6.88 13.08 -7.30
N LEU A 84 7.12 12.41 -8.43
CA LEU A 84 7.14 13.08 -9.74
C LEU A 84 5.79 13.68 -10.10
N ASP A 85 4.69 12.99 -9.79
CA ASP A 85 3.32 13.48 -10.00
C ASP A 85 3.06 14.72 -9.12
N ALA A 86 3.50 14.71 -7.86
CA ALA A 86 3.41 15.88 -6.99
C ALA A 86 4.23 17.07 -7.54
N MET A 87 5.44 16.81 -8.04
CA MET A 87 6.28 17.84 -8.66
C MET A 87 5.63 18.42 -9.93
N ALA A 88 4.98 17.58 -10.74
CA ALA A 88 4.25 18.02 -11.93
C ALA A 88 3.05 18.91 -11.57
N ILE A 89 2.32 18.56 -10.50
CA ILE A 89 1.23 19.39 -9.97
C ILE A 89 1.78 20.74 -9.50
N VAL A 90 2.87 20.75 -8.73
CA VAL A 90 3.51 21.99 -8.24
C VAL A 90 4.03 22.84 -9.40
N GLN A 91 4.61 22.23 -10.42
CA GLN A 91 5.08 22.96 -11.60
C GLN A 91 3.93 23.63 -12.35
N LYS A 92 2.77 22.96 -12.45
CA LYS A 92 1.60 23.46 -13.19
C LYS A 92 0.78 24.50 -12.42
N PHE A 93 0.58 24.28 -11.13
CA PHE A 93 -0.33 25.09 -10.30
C PHE A 93 0.38 25.96 -9.26
N GLY A 94 1.71 25.85 -9.16
CA GLY A 94 2.51 26.53 -8.15
C GLY A 94 2.56 25.77 -6.83
N LYS A 95 3.26 26.37 -5.85
CA LYS A 95 3.43 25.77 -4.52
C LYS A 95 2.09 25.67 -3.78
N PRO A 96 1.84 24.57 -3.03
CA PRO A 96 0.66 24.48 -2.19
C PRO A 96 0.66 25.61 -1.15
N SER A 97 -0.53 26.16 -0.89
CA SER A 97 -0.71 27.22 0.11
C SER A 97 -1.07 26.67 1.49
N LEU A 98 -1.62 25.46 1.55
CA LEU A 98 -2.08 24.81 2.77
C LEU A 98 -1.61 23.36 2.81
N PHE A 99 -1.15 22.92 3.98
CA PHE A 99 -0.94 21.51 4.28
C PHE A 99 -1.84 21.14 5.45
N VAL A 100 -2.84 20.27 5.19
CA VAL A 100 -3.77 19.81 6.22
C VAL A 100 -3.32 18.45 6.73
N THR A 101 -2.96 18.39 8.00
CA THR A 101 -2.72 17.13 8.70
C THR A 101 -3.95 16.79 9.52
N MET A 102 -4.62 15.68 9.21
CA MET A 102 -5.64 15.13 10.09
C MET A 102 -4.96 14.19 11.07
N THR A 103 -4.97 14.54 12.35
CA THR A 103 -4.59 13.64 13.43
C THR A 103 -5.86 13.07 14.04
N CYS A 104 -5.81 11.82 14.51
CA CYS A 104 -6.92 11.21 15.24
C CYS A 104 -6.39 10.82 16.62
N ASN A 105 -6.93 11.43 17.68
CA ASN A 105 -6.67 11.01 19.05
C ASN A 105 -7.91 10.31 19.61
N PRO A 106 -7.82 9.01 19.97
CA PRO A 106 -8.93 8.26 20.55
C PRO A 106 -9.58 8.89 21.79
N LYS A 107 -8.88 9.80 22.49
CA LYS A 107 -9.35 10.45 23.72
C LYS A 107 -10.11 11.76 23.48
N TRP A 108 -10.28 12.17 22.23
CA TRP A 108 -10.98 13.41 21.91
C TRP A 108 -12.48 13.32 22.24
N PRO A 109 -13.08 14.37 22.82
CA PRO A 109 -14.48 14.36 23.22
C PRO A 109 -15.41 14.09 22.03
N GLU A 110 -15.09 14.60 20.84
CA GLU A 110 -15.85 14.34 19.61
C GLU A 110 -15.97 12.85 19.31
N ILE A 111 -14.95 12.05 19.66
CA ILE A 111 -14.98 10.60 19.47
C ILE A 111 -15.77 9.94 20.58
N ILE A 112 -15.49 10.31 21.84
CA ILE A 112 -16.11 9.71 23.04
C ILE A 112 -17.63 9.96 23.05
N ASP A 113 -18.06 11.18 22.76
CA ASP A 113 -19.46 11.60 22.77
C ASP A 113 -20.29 10.88 21.69
N ASN A 114 -19.64 10.39 20.64
CA ASN A 114 -20.27 9.63 19.57
C ASN A 114 -20.21 8.10 19.80
N LEU A 115 -19.70 7.58 20.93
CA LEU A 115 -19.68 6.14 21.24
C LEU A 115 -21.05 5.65 21.73
N THR A 116 -21.47 4.47 21.24
CA THR A 116 -22.65 3.79 21.81
C THR A 116 -22.27 2.88 22.97
N ILE A 117 -23.26 2.47 23.78
CA ILE A 117 -23.05 1.63 24.97
C ILE A 117 -22.37 0.31 24.56
N GLY A 118 -21.17 0.06 25.07
CA GLY A 118 -20.38 -1.14 24.77
C GLY A 118 -19.47 -1.05 23.54
N GLU A 119 -19.37 0.12 22.90
CA GLU A 119 -18.37 0.35 21.85
C GLU A 119 -17.01 0.73 22.41
N SER A 120 -15.96 0.19 21.78
CA SER A 120 -14.59 0.67 21.97
C SER A 120 -14.21 1.61 20.83
N VAL A 121 -13.47 2.67 21.17
CA VAL A 121 -12.90 3.61 20.19
C VAL A 121 -12.07 2.89 19.13
N HIS A 122 -11.41 1.79 19.49
CA HIS A 122 -10.53 1.04 18.60
C HIS A 122 -11.27 0.16 17.58
N TYR A 123 -12.56 -0.07 17.77
CA TYR A 123 -13.34 -0.98 16.93
C TYR A 123 -14.37 -0.27 16.04
N ARG A 124 -14.23 1.05 15.93
CA ARG A 124 -15.01 1.90 15.02
C ARG A 124 -14.38 1.88 13.62
N PRO A 125 -15.19 1.83 12.56
CA PRO A 125 -14.73 2.13 11.20
C PRO A 125 -14.14 3.54 11.09
#